data_AF-A0A7J5WME5-F1
#
_entry.id   AF-A0A7J5WME5-F1
#
_cell.length_a   1.000
_cell.length_b   1.000
_cell.length_c   1.000
_cell.angle_alpha   90.00
_cell.angle_beta   90.00
_cell.angle_gamma   90.00
#
_symmetry.space_group_name_H-M   'P 1'
#
loop_
_entity.id
_entity.type
_entity.pdbx_description
1 polymer ?
#
loop_
_entity_poly.entity_id
_entity_poly.type
_entity_poly.pdbx_seq_one_letter_code
_entity_poly.pdbx_strand_id
1 'polypeptide(L)'
;SFFVSVKGKRGILNHNFELTQLSTSDQQHNFVVWADTQMISAEDCEQLKATTVPDFKKLLQQYPADTLFHGIGCGDLVWDKFEYFKDYKEAIATTGVAFYNVIGNHDMDLNSRTDDYSAESFKQAFGPTYYSFNRGSIHYVVLDDVFFIGTAKKYIGYLTETQLAWLEKDLQFVTPGTTVVVSLHIPTFTGAPKRNKKEEDFGGTVSNRKKLYALLAPYKVHIMSGHTHFNECWEEGNIMEHNHGTVCGAWWTGPICGDGTPSGYGVYEVNGSDIKWFYKSTGKENNHQLRIYPKGYAKAYPEEIAVNIWNWDTKWKIEWFEDGTSKGAPEQRVAKDPWAIELYEGPALPQKHKFVEPSLTEHLFFIKPSASAKEIKVKATDRFGKIYEEAIKIA
;
A
#
# COMPACT_ATOMS: atom_id res chain seq x y z
N SER A 1 -2.32 -3.99 -26.04
CA SER A 1 -2.28 -4.95 -24.93
C SER A 1 -0.84 -5.40 -24.75
N PHE A 2 -0.34 -5.52 -23.52
CA PHE A 2 1.00 -6.06 -23.26
C PHE A 2 1.03 -7.60 -23.21
N PHE A 3 -0.13 -8.24 -23.38
CA PHE A 3 -0.26 -9.70 -23.39
C PHE A 3 -1.13 -10.17 -24.55
N VAL A 4 -0.94 -11.42 -24.94
CA VAL A 4 -1.82 -12.16 -25.86
C VAL A 4 -2.10 -13.53 -25.27
N SER A 5 -3.38 -13.86 -25.10
CA SER A 5 -3.77 -15.20 -24.66
C SER A 5 -3.44 -16.25 -25.72
N VAL A 6 -2.80 -17.33 -25.27
CA VAL A 6 -2.52 -18.53 -26.06
C VAL A 6 -3.47 -19.69 -25.73
N LYS A 7 -4.38 -19.50 -24.77
CA LYS A 7 -5.36 -20.52 -24.34
C LYS A 7 -6.20 -20.96 -25.54
N GLY A 8 -6.26 -22.27 -25.78
CA GLY A 8 -7.02 -22.89 -26.87
C GLY A 8 -6.40 -22.76 -28.27
N LYS A 9 -5.24 -22.12 -28.41
CA LYS A 9 -4.53 -22.00 -29.69
C LYS A 9 -3.54 -23.16 -29.88
N ARG A 10 -3.35 -23.63 -31.13
CA ARG A 10 -2.46 -24.75 -31.49
C ARG A 10 -1.46 -24.33 -32.57
N GLY A 11 -0.33 -25.00 -32.63
CA GLY A 11 0.75 -24.70 -33.58
C GLY A 11 1.64 -23.55 -33.15
N ILE A 12 2.45 -23.02 -34.08
CA ILE A 12 3.31 -21.86 -33.84
C ILE A 12 2.46 -20.60 -33.86
N LEU A 13 2.54 -19.81 -32.78
CA LEU A 13 1.88 -18.52 -32.66
C LEU A 13 2.95 -17.43 -32.74
N ASN A 14 2.89 -16.61 -33.78
CA ASN A 14 3.72 -15.41 -33.90
C ASN A 14 2.88 -14.18 -33.53
N HIS A 15 3.37 -13.40 -32.58
CA HIS A 15 2.78 -12.11 -32.23
C HIS A 15 3.90 -11.10 -31.97
N ASN A 16 3.81 -9.94 -32.60
CA ASN A 16 4.76 -8.85 -32.40
C ASN A 16 4.12 -7.81 -31.49
N PHE A 17 4.83 -7.40 -30.44
CA PHE A 17 4.47 -6.25 -29.63
C PHE A 17 5.23 -5.03 -30.16
N GLU A 18 4.50 -4.02 -30.60
CA GLU A 18 5.11 -2.76 -31.03
C GLU A 18 5.59 -1.99 -29.79
N LEU A 19 6.89 -1.66 -29.76
CA LEU A 19 7.50 -0.89 -28.69
C LEU A 19 7.86 0.49 -29.20
N THR A 20 7.44 1.53 -28.47
CA THR A 20 7.86 2.90 -28.73
C THR A 20 9.05 3.21 -27.83
N GLN A 21 10.17 3.59 -28.43
CA GLN A 21 11.34 4.03 -27.67
C GLN A 21 11.01 5.29 -26.87
N LEU A 22 11.40 5.32 -25.59
CA LEU A 22 11.28 6.51 -24.76
C LEU A 22 12.22 7.62 -25.26
N SER A 23 11.77 8.87 -25.18
CA SER A 23 12.57 10.05 -25.54
C SER A 23 13.63 10.39 -24.49
N THR A 24 13.54 9.82 -23.29
CA THR A 24 14.47 9.99 -22.19
C THR A 24 14.85 8.63 -21.58
N SER A 25 15.96 8.59 -20.85
CA SER A 25 16.37 7.40 -20.12
C SER A 25 15.40 7.11 -18.96
N ASP A 26 15.08 5.84 -18.77
CA ASP A 26 14.27 5.36 -17.64
C ASP A 26 15.09 4.99 -16.40
N GLN A 27 16.38 5.34 -16.37
CA GLN A 27 17.22 5.20 -15.17
C GLN A 27 16.69 6.01 -13.99
N GLN A 28 15.99 7.12 -14.26
CA GLN A 28 15.16 7.81 -13.29
C GLN A 28 13.70 7.64 -13.70
N HIS A 29 12.91 7.14 -12.78
CA HIS A 29 11.46 7.02 -12.95
C HIS A 29 10.81 6.96 -11.58
N ASN A 30 9.49 7.03 -11.57
CA ASN A 30 8.71 6.95 -10.36
C ASN A 30 7.63 5.89 -10.53
N PHE A 31 7.13 5.40 -9.41
CA PHE A 31 5.89 4.64 -9.40
C PHE A 31 5.02 4.98 -8.21
N VAL A 32 3.72 4.79 -8.39
CA VAL A 32 2.74 4.91 -7.31
C VAL A 32 2.08 3.58 -7.05
N VAL A 33 1.71 3.32 -5.81
CA VAL A 33 1.00 2.11 -5.42
C VAL A 33 -0.36 2.49 -4.86
N TRP A 34 -1.41 2.12 -5.59
CA TRP A 34 -2.80 2.26 -5.20
C TRP A 34 -3.29 0.92 -4.67
N ALA A 35 -3.24 0.73 -3.36
CA ALA A 35 -3.82 -0.44 -2.71
C ALA A 35 -5.29 -0.21 -2.37
N ASP A 36 -6.11 -1.23 -2.55
CA ASP A 36 -7.47 -1.30 -2.00
C ASP A 36 -8.36 -0.11 -2.40
N THR A 37 -8.68 0.00 -3.69
CA THR A 37 -9.72 0.96 -4.14
C THR A 37 -11.12 0.49 -3.78
N GLN A 38 -11.36 -0.83 -3.61
CA GLN A 38 -12.52 -1.40 -2.88
C GLN A 38 -13.88 -0.84 -3.28
N MET A 39 -14.07 -0.54 -4.56
CA MET A 39 -15.31 0.06 -5.04
C MET A 39 -16.42 -1.00 -5.04
N ILE A 40 -17.48 -0.79 -4.25
CA ILE A 40 -18.65 -1.68 -4.20
C ILE A 40 -19.88 -1.05 -4.85
N SER A 41 -19.83 0.24 -5.15
CA SER A 41 -20.94 1.02 -5.70
C SER A 41 -20.48 2.06 -6.73
N ALA A 42 -21.42 2.56 -7.52
CA ALA A 42 -21.17 3.68 -8.42
C ALA A 42 -20.74 4.94 -7.66
N GLU A 43 -21.23 5.14 -6.43
CA GLU A 43 -20.80 6.27 -5.59
C GLU A 43 -19.30 6.18 -5.24
N ASP A 44 -18.81 4.99 -4.89
CA ASP A 44 -17.39 4.80 -4.60
C ASP A 44 -16.52 5.03 -5.84
N CYS A 45 -17.01 4.63 -7.02
CA CYS A 45 -16.35 4.89 -8.29
C CYS A 45 -16.23 6.40 -8.56
N GLU A 46 -17.31 7.15 -8.33
CA GLU A 46 -17.30 8.60 -8.45
C GLU A 46 -16.39 9.26 -7.41
N GLN A 47 -16.36 8.75 -6.17
CA GLN A 47 -15.44 9.23 -5.14
C GLN A 47 -13.98 9.05 -5.58
N LEU A 48 -13.59 7.89 -6.10
CA LEU A 48 -12.24 7.66 -6.65
C LEU A 48 -11.89 8.67 -7.75
N LYS A 49 -12.80 8.84 -8.73
CA LYS A 49 -12.63 9.76 -9.87
C LYS A 49 -12.60 11.24 -9.44
N ALA A 50 -13.31 11.61 -8.38
CA ALA A 50 -13.40 12.99 -7.89
C ALA A 50 -12.32 13.37 -6.86
N THR A 51 -11.62 12.39 -6.25
CA THR A 51 -10.66 12.64 -5.17
C THR A 51 -9.24 12.21 -5.53
N THR A 52 -8.96 10.91 -5.54
CA THR A 52 -7.61 10.36 -5.73
C THR A 52 -7.07 10.62 -7.13
N VAL A 53 -7.90 10.50 -8.17
CA VAL A 53 -7.49 10.78 -9.56
C VAL A 53 -6.98 12.23 -9.74
N PRO A 54 -7.75 13.28 -9.40
CA PRO A 54 -7.26 14.66 -9.53
C PRO A 54 -6.10 14.97 -8.57
N ASP A 55 -6.08 14.37 -7.37
CA ASP A 55 -4.94 14.51 -6.45
C ASP A 55 -3.64 13.95 -7.06
N PHE A 56 -3.70 12.77 -7.67
CA PHE A 56 -2.54 12.18 -8.35
C PHE A 56 -2.11 13.00 -9.56
N LYS A 57 -3.05 13.53 -10.36
CA LYS A 57 -2.71 14.47 -11.44
C LYS A 57 -2.02 15.73 -10.92
N LYS A 58 -2.45 16.26 -9.78
CA LYS A 58 -1.78 17.40 -9.12
C LYS A 58 -0.37 17.01 -8.68
N LEU A 59 -0.17 15.81 -8.12
CA LEU A 59 1.16 15.31 -7.79
C LEU A 59 2.06 15.23 -9.03
N LEU A 60 1.59 14.66 -10.14
CA LEU A 60 2.35 14.55 -11.39
C LEU A 60 2.86 15.92 -11.88
N GLN A 61 2.05 16.98 -11.73
CA GLN A 61 2.41 18.35 -12.10
C GLN A 61 3.52 18.97 -11.22
N GLN A 62 3.84 18.37 -10.07
CA GLN A 62 4.95 18.81 -9.21
C GLN A 62 6.30 18.30 -9.71
N TYR A 63 6.31 17.31 -10.61
CA TYR A 63 7.51 16.78 -11.23
C TYR A 63 7.79 17.45 -12.58
N PRO A 64 9.04 17.44 -13.08
CA PRO A 64 9.35 17.83 -14.46
C PRO A 64 8.44 17.10 -15.46
N ALA A 65 8.03 17.78 -16.53
CA ALA A 65 7.00 17.27 -17.44
C ALA A 65 7.38 15.95 -18.18
N ASP A 66 8.68 15.67 -18.32
CA ASP A 66 9.23 14.45 -18.91
C ASP A 66 9.50 13.35 -17.90
N THR A 67 9.13 13.57 -16.63
CA THR A 67 9.30 12.59 -15.56
C THR A 67 8.46 11.35 -15.83
N LEU A 68 9.13 10.21 -15.81
CA LEU A 68 8.54 8.92 -16.08
C LEU A 68 7.78 8.38 -14.87
N PHE A 69 6.52 7.99 -15.06
CA PHE A 69 5.69 7.34 -14.04
C PHE A 69 5.14 5.99 -14.53
N HIS A 70 4.86 5.10 -13.58
CA HIS A 70 3.88 4.03 -13.72
C HIS A 70 3.07 3.87 -12.42
N GLY A 71 1.94 3.21 -12.48
CA GLY A 71 1.13 2.87 -11.32
C GLY A 71 1.14 1.36 -11.07
N ILE A 72 0.85 0.99 -9.83
CA ILE A 72 0.59 -0.39 -9.41
C ILE A 72 -0.75 -0.38 -8.68
N GLY A 73 -1.74 -1.08 -9.24
CA GLY A 73 -3.01 -1.36 -8.55
C GLY A 73 -2.81 -2.58 -7.67
N CYS A 74 -2.63 -2.42 -6.36
CA CYS A 74 -2.13 -3.46 -5.46
C CYS A 74 -3.24 -4.37 -4.91
N GLY A 75 -4.13 -4.83 -5.78
CA GLY A 75 -5.25 -5.70 -5.46
C GLY A 75 -6.42 -5.01 -4.75
N ASP A 76 -7.51 -5.75 -4.66
CA ASP A 76 -8.83 -5.32 -4.20
C ASP A 76 -9.27 -4.03 -4.92
N LEU A 77 -9.19 -4.11 -6.25
CA LEU A 77 -9.52 -3.00 -7.14
C LEU A 77 -11.02 -2.68 -7.06
N VAL A 78 -11.83 -3.73 -6.95
CA VAL A 78 -13.26 -3.65 -6.66
C VAL A 78 -13.60 -4.59 -5.51
N TRP A 79 -14.78 -4.40 -4.92
CA TRP A 79 -15.23 -5.24 -3.82
C TRP A 79 -16.24 -6.29 -4.29
N ASP A 80 -15.78 -7.37 -4.92
CA ASP A 80 -16.61 -8.44 -5.52
C ASP A 80 -17.55 -7.95 -6.66
N LYS A 81 -17.35 -6.72 -7.16
CA LYS A 81 -18.23 -6.02 -8.13
C LYS A 81 -17.52 -5.74 -9.45
N PHE A 82 -17.33 -6.78 -10.23
CA PHE A 82 -16.54 -6.73 -11.48
C PHE A 82 -17.11 -5.81 -12.56
N GLU A 83 -18.40 -5.45 -12.47
CA GLU A 83 -18.98 -4.41 -13.31
C GLU A 83 -18.26 -3.06 -13.19
N TYR A 84 -17.60 -2.79 -12.05
CA TYR A 84 -16.83 -1.57 -11.80
C TYR A 84 -15.35 -1.65 -12.21
N PHE A 85 -14.89 -2.78 -12.77
CA PHE A 85 -13.56 -2.81 -13.41
C PHE A 85 -13.48 -1.82 -14.58
N LYS A 86 -14.61 -1.52 -15.24
CA LYS A 86 -14.65 -0.46 -16.26
C LYS A 86 -14.36 0.91 -15.65
N ASP A 87 -14.94 1.21 -14.48
CA ASP A 87 -14.78 2.48 -13.78
C ASP A 87 -13.37 2.66 -13.24
N TYR A 88 -12.77 1.58 -12.71
CA TYR A 88 -11.37 1.56 -12.32
C TYR A 88 -10.46 1.86 -13.53
N LYS A 89 -10.70 1.20 -14.67
CA LYS A 89 -9.94 1.44 -15.92
C LYS A 89 -10.07 2.88 -16.41
N GLU A 90 -11.26 3.47 -16.34
CA GLU A 90 -11.48 4.88 -16.65
C GLU A 90 -10.72 5.81 -15.69
N ALA A 91 -10.73 5.50 -14.39
CA ALA A 91 -10.03 6.27 -13.38
C ALA A 91 -8.51 6.29 -13.64
N ILE A 92 -7.88 5.12 -13.80
CA ILE A 92 -6.44 5.04 -14.10
C ILE A 92 -6.11 5.67 -15.46
N ALA A 93 -6.95 5.50 -16.49
CA ALA A 93 -6.71 6.11 -17.80
C ALA A 93 -6.74 7.64 -17.71
N THR A 94 -7.63 8.21 -16.88
CA THR A 94 -7.76 9.65 -16.65
C THR A 94 -6.51 10.27 -16.03
N THR A 95 -5.72 9.49 -15.30
CA THR A 95 -4.43 9.93 -14.74
C THR A 95 -3.37 10.16 -15.83
N GLY A 96 -3.50 9.49 -16.98
CA GLY A 96 -2.48 9.47 -18.03
C GLY A 96 -1.29 8.55 -17.75
N VAL A 97 -1.35 7.75 -16.67
CA VAL A 97 -0.28 6.84 -16.24
C VAL A 97 -0.73 5.38 -16.46
N ALA A 98 0.18 4.55 -16.97
CA ALA A 98 -0.08 3.11 -17.12
C ALA A 98 0.01 2.39 -15.76
N PHE A 99 -0.97 1.55 -15.45
CA PHE A 99 -1.00 0.76 -14.21
C PHE A 99 -0.77 -0.74 -14.49
N TYR A 100 0.10 -1.33 -13.67
CA TYR A 100 0.31 -2.77 -13.57
C TYR A 100 -0.51 -3.30 -12.40
N ASN A 101 -1.53 -4.11 -12.68
CA ASN A 101 -2.50 -4.52 -11.67
C ASN A 101 -2.13 -5.87 -11.08
N VAL A 102 -2.23 -5.94 -9.75
CA VAL A 102 -2.19 -7.13 -8.89
C VAL A 102 -3.64 -7.53 -8.61
N ILE A 103 -3.92 -8.82 -8.57
CA ILE A 103 -5.22 -9.33 -8.16
C ILE A 103 -5.33 -9.36 -6.63
N GLY A 104 -6.45 -8.90 -6.07
CA GLY A 104 -6.74 -9.09 -4.65
C GLY A 104 -7.84 -10.11 -4.39
N ASN A 105 -8.13 -10.35 -3.11
CA ASN A 105 -9.14 -11.33 -2.72
C ASN A 105 -10.58 -10.96 -3.07
N HIS A 106 -10.85 -9.68 -3.26
CA HIS A 106 -12.14 -9.18 -3.74
C HIS A 106 -12.23 -9.10 -5.27
N ASP A 107 -11.14 -9.38 -5.96
CA ASP A 107 -11.09 -9.45 -7.43
C ASP A 107 -11.27 -10.90 -7.95
N MET A 108 -11.49 -11.87 -7.06
CA MET A 108 -11.65 -13.30 -7.39
C MET A 108 -13.09 -13.73 -7.69
N ASP A 109 -13.27 -14.56 -8.72
CA ASP A 109 -14.50 -15.28 -9.07
C ASP A 109 -14.93 -16.25 -7.95
N LEU A 110 -15.73 -15.76 -6.99
CA LEU A 110 -16.14 -16.51 -5.79
C LEU A 110 -17.02 -17.75 -6.05
N ASN A 111 -17.53 -17.91 -7.28
CA ASN A 111 -18.34 -19.06 -7.69
C ASN A 111 -17.52 -20.17 -8.39
N SER A 112 -16.22 -19.96 -8.55
CA SER A 112 -15.32 -20.96 -9.13
C SER A 112 -15.22 -22.20 -8.24
N ARG A 113 -14.89 -23.34 -8.84
CA ARG A 113 -14.73 -24.62 -8.09
C ARG A 113 -13.32 -24.81 -7.56
N THR A 114 -12.33 -24.14 -8.15
CA THR A 114 -10.91 -24.25 -7.83
C THR A 114 -10.22 -22.91 -8.06
N ASP A 115 -9.02 -22.77 -7.51
CA ASP A 115 -8.14 -21.62 -7.69
C ASP A 115 -7.80 -21.34 -9.17
N ASP A 116 -7.58 -22.38 -9.98
CA ASP A 116 -7.23 -22.22 -11.40
C ASP A 116 -8.20 -21.31 -12.19
N TYR A 117 -9.47 -21.29 -11.79
CA TYR A 117 -10.54 -20.52 -12.42
C TYR A 117 -11.02 -19.34 -11.56
N SER A 118 -10.42 -19.08 -10.40
CA SER A 118 -10.83 -18.00 -9.48
C SER A 118 -10.47 -16.60 -10.01
N ALA A 119 -9.70 -16.50 -11.09
CA ALA A 119 -9.21 -15.24 -11.63
C ALA A 119 -9.59 -15.00 -13.10
N GLU A 120 -10.58 -15.71 -13.65
CA GLU A 120 -10.92 -15.58 -15.09
C GLU A 120 -11.47 -14.18 -15.41
N SER A 121 -12.31 -13.60 -14.55
CA SER A 121 -12.84 -12.24 -14.72
C SER A 121 -11.72 -11.19 -14.67
N PHE A 122 -10.81 -11.30 -13.70
CA PHE A 122 -9.63 -10.44 -13.62
C PHE A 122 -8.74 -10.60 -14.86
N LYS A 123 -8.46 -11.84 -15.29
CA LYS A 123 -7.62 -12.13 -16.46
C LYS A 123 -8.18 -11.56 -17.75
N GLN A 124 -9.49 -11.58 -17.92
CA GLN A 124 -10.17 -10.96 -19.05
C GLN A 124 -10.06 -9.42 -19.02
N ALA A 125 -10.09 -8.82 -17.84
CA ALA A 125 -10.07 -7.37 -17.68
C ALA A 125 -8.65 -6.77 -17.76
N PHE A 126 -7.64 -7.45 -17.21
CA PHE A 126 -6.31 -6.88 -16.97
C PHE A 126 -5.13 -7.72 -17.50
N GLY A 127 -5.35 -8.99 -17.83
CA GLY A 127 -4.30 -9.90 -18.30
C GLY A 127 -3.82 -10.89 -17.24
N PRO A 128 -2.64 -11.52 -17.41
CA PRO A 128 -2.17 -12.55 -16.48
C PRO A 128 -2.06 -12.04 -15.03
N THR A 129 -2.28 -12.91 -14.05
CA THR A 129 -2.22 -12.54 -12.62
C THR A 129 -0.79 -12.50 -12.06
N TYR A 130 0.18 -13.02 -12.80
CA TYR A 130 1.60 -12.90 -12.49
C TYR A 130 2.41 -12.68 -13.77
N TYR A 131 3.40 -11.81 -13.71
CA TYR A 131 4.27 -11.40 -14.82
C TYR A 131 5.43 -10.55 -14.28
N SER A 132 6.44 -10.30 -15.11
CA SER A 132 7.55 -9.41 -14.76
C SER A 132 7.89 -8.46 -15.90
N PHE A 133 8.59 -7.38 -15.58
CA PHE A 133 9.11 -6.42 -16.55
C PHE A 133 10.32 -5.68 -15.97
N ASN A 134 11.12 -5.07 -16.84
CA ASN A 134 12.23 -4.22 -16.44
C ASN A 134 11.90 -2.76 -16.71
N ARG A 135 12.35 -1.87 -15.82
CA ARG A 135 12.39 -0.42 -16.08
C ARG A 135 13.64 0.17 -15.45
N GLY A 136 14.44 0.86 -16.25
CA GLY A 136 15.77 1.31 -15.84
C GLY A 136 16.60 0.15 -15.29
N SER A 137 17.07 0.29 -14.06
CA SER A 137 17.89 -0.71 -13.37
C SER A 137 17.11 -1.60 -12.38
N ILE A 138 15.77 -1.57 -12.42
CA ILE A 138 14.90 -2.34 -11.52
C ILE A 138 14.18 -3.44 -12.30
N HIS A 139 14.13 -4.62 -11.68
CA HIS A 139 13.29 -5.72 -12.11
C HIS A 139 12.00 -5.75 -11.30
N TYR A 140 10.86 -5.66 -11.98
CA TYR A 140 9.52 -5.64 -11.37
C TYR A 140 8.85 -6.98 -11.57
N VAL A 141 8.25 -7.51 -10.51
CA VAL A 141 7.54 -8.79 -10.49
C VAL A 141 6.16 -8.56 -9.90
N VAL A 142 5.12 -9.03 -10.59
CA VAL A 142 3.75 -9.11 -10.08
C VAL A 142 3.45 -10.57 -9.80
N LEU A 143 2.94 -10.88 -8.61
CA LEU A 143 2.56 -12.22 -8.18
C LEU A 143 1.10 -12.25 -7.72
N ASP A 144 0.50 -13.42 -7.87
CA ASP A 144 -0.84 -13.74 -7.37
C ASP A 144 -0.69 -14.61 -6.13
N ASP A 145 -0.81 -14.01 -4.96
CA ASP A 145 -0.67 -14.69 -3.68
C ASP A 145 -2.01 -15.03 -3.03
N VAL A 146 -3.12 -14.78 -3.72
CA VAL A 146 -4.47 -15.05 -3.22
C VAL A 146 -4.94 -16.42 -3.71
N PHE A 147 -4.74 -17.44 -2.88
CA PHE A 147 -5.12 -18.81 -3.23
C PHE A 147 -6.54 -19.14 -2.77
N PHE A 148 -7.46 -19.29 -3.73
CA PHE A 148 -8.86 -19.59 -3.48
C PHE A 148 -9.09 -21.07 -3.16
N ILE A 149 -9.71 -21.37 -2.01
CA ILE A 149 -9.88 -22.75 -1.55
C ILE A 149 -11.20 -23.41 -2.00
N GLY A 150 -11.89 -22.85 -3.00
CA GLY A 150 -13.11 -23.44 -3.58
C GLY A 150 -14.38 -23.21 -2.75
N THR A 151 -14.33 -22.29 -1.77
CA THR A 151 -15.50 -21.89 -0.96
C THR A 151 -15.62 -20.38 -1.00
N ALA A 152 -16.82 -19.85 -1.26
CA ALA A 152 -17.05 -18.42 -1.41
C ALA A 152 -16.41 -17.61 -0.26
N LYS A 153 -15.65 -16.57 -0.64
CA LYS A 153 -14.90 -15.67 0.28
C LYS A 153 -13.88 -16.38 1.18
N LYS A 154 -13.43 -17.58 0.82
CA LYS A 154 -12.37 -18.30 1.53
C LYS A 154 -11.15 -18.44 0.63
N TYR A 155 -10.03 -17.93 1.13
CA TYR A 155 -8.72 -17.98 0.51
C TYR A 155 -7.65 -18.10 1.59
N ILE A 156 -6.44 -18.38 1.15
CA ILE A 156 -5.23 -18.29 1.95
C ILE A 156 -4.18 -17.48 1.18
N GLY A 157 -3.29 -16.78 1.88
CA GLY A 157 -2.08 -16.23 1.29
C GLY A 157 -1.15 -17.38 0.93
N TYR A 158 -0.96 -17.66 -0.35
CA TYR A 158 -0.12 -18.77 -0.82
C TYR A 158 0.32 -18.59 -2.27
N LEU A 159 1.62 -18.72 -2.51
CA LEU A 159 2.19 -18.74 -3.86
C LEU A 159 2.26 -20.18 -4.37
N THR A 160 1.63 -20.48 -5.50
CA THR A 160 1.65 -21.84 -6.05
C THR A 160 3.05 -22.23 -6.52
N GLU A 161 3.36 -23.53 -6.50
CA GLU A 161 4.64 -24.03 -7.02
C GLU A 161 4.88 -23.61 -8.48
N THR A 162 3.82 -23.58 -9.29
CA THR A 162 3.90 -23.09 -10.68
C THR A 162 4.42 -21.66 -10.75
N GLN A 163 3.94 -20.77 -9.87
CA GLN A 163 4.40 -19.38 -9.82
C GLN A 163 5.83 -19.28 -9.28
N LEU A 164 6.19 -20.05 -8.24
CA LEU A 164 7.54 -20.04 -7.68
C LEU A 164 8.58 -20.59 -8.68
N ALA A 165 8.26 -21.65 -9.41
CA ALA A 165 9.12 -22.20 -10.46
C ALA A 165 9.25 -21.24 -11.65
N TRP A 166 8.17 -20.54 -12.01
CA TRP A 166 8.23 -19.47 -13.02
C TRP A 166 9.16 -18.34 -12.56
N LEU A 167 9.00 -17.87 -11.31
CA LEU A 167 9.82 -16.80 -10.75
C LEU A 167 11.29 -17.21 -10.67
N GLU A 168 11.59 -18.45 -10.27
CA GLU A 168 12.96 -18.97 -10.28
C GLU A 168 13.59 -18.86 -11.68
N LYS A 169 12.84 -19.19 -12.75
CA LYS A 169 13.32 -19.09 -14.13
C LYS A 169 13.47 -17.66 -14.60
N ASP A 170 12.57 -16.77 -14.20
CA ASP A 170 12.65 -15.36 -14.53
C ASP A 170 13.89 -14.70 -13.91
N LEU A 171 14.14 -14.98 -12.62
CA LEU A 171 15.27 -14.44 -11.87
C LEU A 171 16.64 -14.96 -12.36
N GLN A 172 16.72 -16.06 -13.12
CA GLN A 172 17.96 -16.53 -13.73
C GLN A 172 18.57 -15.53 -14.72
N PHE A 173 17.75 -14.61 -15.25
CA PHE A 173 18.20 -13.54 -16.14
C PHE A 173 18.51 -12.23 -15.41
N VAL A 174 18.30 -12.18 -14.09
CA VAL A 174 18.49 -11.00 -13.25
C VAL A 174 19.81 -11.12 -12.49
N THR A 175 20.67 -10.10 -12.62
CA THR A 175 21.99 -10.11 -11.96
C THR A 175 21.82 -10.02 -10.44
N PRO A 176 22.53 -10.84 -9.64
CA PRO A 176 22.55 -10.69 -8.18
C PRO A 176 22.92 -9.27 -7.76
N GLY A 177 22.28 -8.76 -6.70
CA GLY A 177 22.41 -7.37 -6.23
C GLY A 177 21.52 -6.36 -6.95
N THR A 178 20.88 -6.72 -8.08
CA THR A 178 19.83 -5.89 -8.70
C THR A 178 18.69 -5.63 -7.72
N THR A 179 18.09 -4.44 -7.80
CA THR A 179 16.87 -4.12 -7.06
C THR A 179 15.68 -4.82 -7.70
N VAL A 180 14.97 -5.63 -6.93
CA VAL A 180 13.74 -6.34 -7.33
C VAL A 180 12.56 -5.75 -6.56
N VAL A 181 11.55 -5.28 -7.28
CA VAL A 181 10.27 -4.86 -6.70
C VAL A 181 9.25 -5.97 -6.94
N VAL A 182 8.73 -6.56 -5.87
CA VAL A 182 7.69 -7.59 -5.94
C VAL A 182 6.37 -6.98 -5.49
N SER A 183 5.31 -7.07 -6.29
CA SER A 183 3.98 -6.61 -5.96
C SER A 183 3.02 -7.80 -5.87
N LEU A 184 2.35 -7.90 -4.73
CA LEU A 184 1.41 -8.95 -4.35
C LEU A 184 0.34 -8.32 -3.43
N HIS A 185 -0.75 -9.01 -3.13
CA HIS A 185 -1.86 -8.37 -2.41
C HIS A 185 -1.78 -8.60 -0.90
N ILE A 186 -1.70 -9.86 -0.46
CA ILE A 186 -1.67 -10.23 0.95
C ILE A 186 -0.24 -10.03 1.48
N PRO A 187 0.00 -9.26 2.56
CA PRO A 187 1.37 -9.00 2.97
C PRO A 187 2.15 -10.29 3.24
N THR A 188 3.43 -10.31 2.86
CA THR A 188 4.27 -11.46 3.20
C THR A 188 4.54 -11.45 4.69
N PHE A 189 4.61 -10.29 5.33
CA PHE A 189 4.65 -10.20 6.78
C PHE A 189 3.99 -8.91 7.26
N THR A 190 3.33 -8.98 8.41
CA THR A 190 2.74 -7.83 9.11
C THR A 190 2.87 -8.03 10.62
N GLY A 191 3.00 -6.93 11.37
CA GLY A 191 2.99 -6.96 12.83
C GLY A 191 1.60 -7.18 13.44
N ALA A 192 0.53 -7.25 12.63
CA ALA A 192 -0.85 -7.31 13.10
C ALA A 192 -1.17 -8.48 14.05
N PRO A 193 -0.75 -9.75 13.80
CA PRO A 193 -0.99 -10.85 14.73
C PRO A 193 -0.41 -10.55 16.13
N LYS A 194 0.84 -10.09 16.18
CA LYS A 194 1.52 -9.71 17.43
C LYS A 194 0.79 -8.58 18.15
N ARG A 195 0.43 -7.50 17.44
CA ARG A 195 -0.33 -6.37 18.03
C ARG A 195 -1.66 -6.83 18.62
N ASN A 196 -2.35 -7.73 17.95
CA ASN A 196 -3.66 -8.23 18.36
C ASN A 196 -3.59 -9.43 19.32
N LYS A 197 -2.40 -9.89 19.71
CA LYS A 197 -2.18 -11.08 20.54
C LYS A 197 -2.87 -12.33 19.95
N LYS A 198 -2.73 -12.50 18.64
CA LYS A 198 -3.26 -13.62 17.86
C LYS A 198 -2.13 -14.33 17.11
N GLU A 199 -2.41 -15.58 16.75
CA GLU A 199 -1.60 -16.30 15.76
C GLU A 199 -1.81 -15.70 14.36
N GLU A 200 -0.85 -15.93 13.47
CA GLU A 200 -1.04 -15.66 12.04
C GLU A 200 -2.22 -16.47 11.51
N ASP A 201 -3.16 -15.81 10.84
CA ASP A 201 -4.22 -16.49 10.11
C ASP A 201 -3.78 -16.73 8.66
N PHE A 202 -4.35 -17.76 8.04
CA PHE A 202 -3.98 -18.16 6.70
C PHE A 202 -4.35 -17.16 5.61
N GLY A 203 -5.28 -16.23 5.86
CA GLY A 203 -5.70 -15.20 4.91
C GLY A 203 -4.94 -13.88 5.06
N GLY A 204 -4.44 -13.58 6.27
CA GLY A 204 -3.80 -12.31 6.60
C GLY A 204 -2.31 -12.22 6.24
N THR A 205 -1.65 -13.34 5.93
CA THR A 205 -0.24 -13.36 5.50
C THR A 205 0.08 -14.50 4.54
N VAL A 206 1.12 -14.35 3.71
CA VAL A 206 1.55 -15.39 2.76
C VAL A 206 2.19 -16.59 3.48
N SER A 207 1.49 -17.71 3.54
CA SER A 207 1.86 -18.91 4.31
C SER A 207 3.24 -19.48 3.95
N ASN A 208 3.59 -19.49 2.66
CA ASN A 208 4.85 -20.03 2.17
C ASN A 208 5.91 -18.96 1.84
N ARG A 209 5.80 -17.74 2.41
CA ARG A 209 6.71 -16.59 2.19
C ARG A 209 8.21 -16.94 2.24
N LYS A 210 8.62 -17.88 3.10
CA LYS A 210 10.02 -18.30 3.22
C LYS A 210 10.58 -18.88 1.91
N LYS A 211 9.74 -19.46 1.06
CA LYS A 211 10.13 -19.94 -0.28
C LYS A 211 10.40 -18.77 -1.22
N LEU A 212 9.53 -17.75 -1.19
CA LEU A 212 9.77 -16.49 -1.90
C LEU A 212 11.07 -15.81 -1.43
N TYR A 213 11.26 -15.67 -0.12
CA TYR A 213 12.47 -15.04 0.43
C TYR A 213 13.75 -15.77 0.02
N ALA A 214 13.73 -17.10 -0.05
CA ALA A 214 14.88 -17.88 -0.50
C ALA A 214 15.25 -17.58 -1.96
N LEU A 215 14.26 -17.42 -2.84
CA LEU A 215 14.49 -17.02 -4.24
C LEU A 215 15.03 -15.58 -4.33
N LEU A 216 14.61 -14.71 -3.41
CA LEU A 216 14.94 -13.29 -3.43
C LEU A 216 16.23 -12.92 -2.65
N ALA A 217 16.82 -13.86 -1.91
CA ALA A 217 18.01 -13.64 -1.09
C ALA A 217 19.21 -12.98 -1.82
N PRO A 218 19.45 -13.23 -3.13
CA PRO A 218 20.57 -12.59 -3.85
C PRO A 218 20.36 -11.11 -4.22
N TYR A 219 19.20 -10.51 -3.96
CA TYR A 219 18.80 -9.22 -4.52
C TYR A 219 18.57 -8.16 -3.43
N LYS A 220 18.40 -6.88 -3.80
CA LYS A 220 17.83 -5.85 -2.91
C LYS A 220 16.32 -5.81 -3.18
N VAL A 221 15.49 -6.03 -2.17
CA VAL A 221 14.07 -6.34 -2.40
C VAL A 221 13.17 -5.29 -1.78
N HIS A 222 12.21 -4.82 -2.57
CA HIS A 222 11.05 -4.12 -2.07
C HIS A 222 9.78 -4.92 -2.36
N ILE A 223 8.99 -5.24 -1.34
CA ILE A 223 7.68 -5.88 -1.51
C ILE A 223 6.60 -4.82 -1.35
N MET A 224 5.64 -4.78 -2.27
CA MET A 224 4.47 -3.91 -2.23
C MET A 224 3.25 -4.78 -1.93
N SER A 225 2.56 -4.49 -0.84
CA SER A 225 1.36 -5.21 -0.41
C SER A 225 0.24 -4.25 0.03
N GLY A 226 -0.99 -4.77 0.10
CA GLY A 226 -2.20 -4.07 0.52
C GLY A 226 -2.96 -4.89 1.54
N HIS A 227 -4.25 -5.17 1.28
CA HIS A 227 -5.09 -6.17 1.95
C HIS A 227 -5.52 -5.84 3.40
N THR A 228 -4.63 -5.26 4.18
CA THR A 228 -4.80 -5.13 5.63
C THR A 228 -5.53 -3.86 6.08
N HIS A 229 -5.61 -2.87 5.20
CA HIS A 229 -6.23 -1.56 5.46
C HIS A 229 -5.57 -0.75 6.58
N PHE A 230 -4.25 -0.89 6.73
CA PHE A 230 -3.42 -0.02 7.56
C PHE A 230 -2.07 0.20 6.88
N ASN A 231 -1.31 1.20 7.31
CA ASN A 231 -0.01 1.50 6.75
C ASN A 231 1.11 1.02 7.66
N GLU A 232 1.97 0.16 7.13
CA GLU A 232 3.04 -0.48 7.87
C GLU A 232 4.26 -0.71 6.97
N CYS A 233 5.43 -0.62 7.57
CA CYS A 233 6.69 -0.92 6.93
C CYS A 233 7.45 -1.92 7.80
N TRP A 234 7.99 -2.97 7.19
CA TRP A 234 8.90 -3.89 7.88
C TRP A 234 10.14 -4.17 7.03
N GLU A 235 11.25 -4.43 7.70
CA GLU A 235 12.55 -4.64 7.08
C GLU A 235 13.29 -5.78 7.78
N GLU A 236 13.77 -6.76 7.01
CA GLU A 236 14.65 -7.83 7.50
C GLU A 236 15.66 -8.21 6.41
N GLY A 237 16.95 -8.14 6.76
CA GLY A 237 18.03 -8.45 5.83
C GLY A 237 18.00 -7.55 4.60
N ASN A 238 17.76 -8.15 3.43
CA ASN A 238 17.70 -7.49 2.13
C ASN A 238 16.28 -7.11 1.68
N ILE A 239 15.26 -7.39 2.50
CA ILE A 239 13.84 -7.19 2.17
C ILE A 239 13.28 -6.02 2.98
N MET A 240 12.62 -5.10 2.26
CA MET A 240 11.75 -4.07 2.81
C MET A 240 10.36 -4.29 2.23
N GLU A 241 9.35 -4.58 3.05
CA GLU A 241 7.97 -4.59 2.59
C GLU A 241 7.25 -3.31 3.02
N HIS A 242 6.47 -2.80 2.08
CA HIS A 242 5.60 -1.65 2.24
C HIS A 242 4.16 -2.16 2.15
N ASN A 243 3.51 -2.29 3.30
CA ASN A 243 2.10 -2.58 3.39
C ASN A 243 1.33 -1.25 3.38
N HIS A 244 0.60 -1.01 2.31
CA HIS A 244 0.05 0.30 2.01
C HIS A 244 -1.26 0.56 2.77
N GLY A 245 -1.40 1.79 3.28
CA GLY A 245 -2.72 2.34 3.56
C GLY A 245 -3.54 2.41 2.27
N THR A 246 -4.85 2.46 2.39
CA THR A 246 -5.74 2.26 1.25
C THR A 246 -6.11 3.58 0.57
N VAL A 247 -6.42 3.47 -0.72
CA VAL A 247 -7.02 4.58 -1.47
C VAL A 247 -8.42 4.92 -0.94
N CYS A 248 -9.17 3.91 -0.51
CA CYS A 248 -10.55 4.09 -0.05
C CYS A 248 -10.67 4.57 1.41
N GLY A 249 -9.57 4.67 2.16
CA GLY A 249 -9.61 4.78 3.62
C GLY A 249 -10.27 3.54 4.23
N ALA A 250 -11.24 3.71 5.13
CA ALA A 250 -12.00 2.58 5.63
C ALA A 250 -13.18 2.22 4.69
N TRP A 251 -12.91 1.58 3.55
CA TRP A 251 -13.92 1.19 2.54
C TRP A 251 -14.88 2.33 2.17
N TRP A 252 -14.35 3.51 1.85
CA TRP A 252 -15.14 4.71 1.50
C TRP A 252 -16.15 5.13 2.58
N THR A 253 -15.90 4.77 3.83
CA THR A 253 -16.77 5.10 4.97
C THR A 253 -16.21 6.25 5.81
N GLY A 254 -14.92 6.53 5.73
CA GLY A 254 -14.36 7.74 6.29
C GLY A 254 -12.98 8.06 5.71
N PRO A 255 -12.40 9.20 6.11
CA PRO A 255 -11.23 9.79 5.46
C PRO A 255 -9.91 9.13 5.85
N ILE A 256 -9.92 8.17 6.78
CA ILE A 256 -8.75 7.49 7.30
C ILE A 256 -8.96 5.98 7.29
N CYS A 257 -7.87 5.24 7.25
CA CYS A 257 -7.79 3.80 7.52
C CYS A 257 -8.06 3.52 9.01
N GLY A 258 -8.23 2.25 9.36
CA GLY A 258 -8.49 1.86 10.76
C GLY A 258 -7.35 2.22 11.73
N ASP A 259 -6.13 2.40 11.23
CA ASP A 259 -4.95 2.81 12.00
C ASP A 259 -4.76 4.34 12.08
N GLY A 260 -5.68 5.13 11.51
CA GLY A 260 -5.62 6.59 11.48
C GLY A 260 -4.86 7.20 10.30
N THR A 261 -4.24 6.38 9.45
CA THR A 261 -3.57 6.82 8.22
C THR A 261 -4.60 7.40 7.26
N PRO A 262 -4.44 8.63 6.72
CA PRO A 262 -5.36 9.17 5.72
C PRO A 262 -5.51 8.28 4.49
N SER A 263 -6.67 8.33 3.83
CA SER A 263 -6.80 7.76 2.48
C SER A 263 -5.73 8.35 1.56
N GLY A 264 -5.10 7.50 0.74
CA GLY A 264 -3.92 7.90 -0.01
C GLY A 264 -3.24 6.76 -0.75
N TYR A 265 -2.00 7.00 -1.16
CA TYR A 265 -1.21 6.05 -1.93
C TYR A 265 0.29 6.23 -1.67
N GLY A 266 1.08 5.17 -1.86
CA GLY A 266 2.54 5.23 -1.79
C GLY A 266 3.11 5.86 -3.06
N VAL A 267 4.17 6.66 -2.93
CA VAL A 267 4.93 7.24 -4.04
C VAL A 267 6.39 6.85 -3.88
N TYR A 268 6.98 6.35 -4.95
CA TYR A 268 8.33 5.81 -4.98
C TYR A 268 9.14 6.50 -6.08
N GLU A 269 10.29 7.04 -5.69
CA GLU A 269 11.20 7.77 -6.57
C GLU A 269 12.46 6.94 -6.79
N VAL A 270 12.68 6.53 -8.04
CA VAL A 270 13.78 5.65 -8.43
C VAL A 270 14.90 6.46 -9.08
N ASN A 271 16.13 6.20 -8.65
CA ASN A 271 17.34 6.67 -9.32
C ASN A 271 18.35 5.52 -9.40
N GLY A 272 18.50 4.94 -10.59
CA GLY A 272 19.26 3.71 -10.79
C GLY A 272 18.64 2.56 -10.02
N SER A 273 19.36 2.04 -9.01
CA SER A 273 18.92 0.95 -8.13
C SER A 273 18.35 1.44 -6.79
N ASP A 274 18.39 2.74 -6.52
CA ASP A 274 17.91 3.31 -5.26
C ASP A 274 16.47 3.75 -5.37
N ILE A 275 15.71 3.47 -4.31
CA ILE A 275 14.30 3.84 -4.18
C ILE A 275 14.14 4.68 -2.91
N LYS A 276 13.59 5.87 -3.07
CA LYS A 276 13.05 6.68 -1.96
C LYS A 276 11.53 6.63 -2.01
N TRP A 277 10.87 6.83 -0.88
CA TRP A 277 9.41 6.81 -0.83
C TRP A 277 8.84 7.79 0.17
N PHE A 278 7.58 8.15 -0.06
CA PHE A 278 6.74 8.85 0.89
C PHE A 278 5.27 8.42 0.68
N TYR A 279 4.43 8.68 1.67
CA TYR A 279 2.99 8.44 1.53
C TYR A 279 2.30 9.74 1.12
N LYS A 280 1.45 9.67 0.10
CA LYS A 280 0.69 10.79 -0.40
C LYS A 280 -0.76 10.67 0.05
N SER A 281 -1.08 11.36 1.14
CA SER A 281 -2.47 11.52 1.62
C SER A 281 -3.29 12.31 0.60
N THR A 282 -4.42 11.75 0.17
CA THR A 282 -5.32 12.35 -0.83
C THR A 282 -5.84 13.70 -0.33
N GLY A 283 -5.73 14.74 -1.16
CA GLY A 283 -6.17 16.10 -0.83
C GLY A 283 -5.24 16.86 0.11
N LYS A 284 -4.06 16.32 0.42
CA LYS A 284 -3.03 16.95 1.27
C LYS A 284 -1.72 17.12 0.52
N GLU A 285 -0.85 18.02 0.97
CA GLU A 285 0.49 18.15 0.41
C GLU A 285 1.39 16.96 0.83
N ASN A 286 2.47 16.71 0.08
CA ASN A 286 3.38 15.57 0.30
C ASN A 286 4.23 15.66 1.60
N ASN A 287 4.01 16.68 2.42
CA ASN A 287 4.59 16.87 3.75
C ASN A 287 3.59 16.59 4.89
N HIS A 288 2.36 16.17 4.57
CA HIS A 288 1.39 15.75 5.56
C HIS A 288 1.61 14.28 5.92
N GLN A 289 2.40 14.05 6.97
CA GLN A 289 2.87 12.72 7.39
C GLN A 289 2.66 12.46 8.89
N LEU A 290 2.13 13.45 9.62
CA LEU A 290 1.78 13.32 11.02
C LEU A 290 0.54 14.14 11.36
N ARG A 291 -0.07 13.79 12.49
CA ARG A 291 -1.20 14.49 13.11
C ARG A 291 -1.00 14.56 14.62
N ILE A 292 -1.14 15.74 15.21
CA ILE A 292 -1.12 15.95 16.66
C ILE A 292 -2.55 16.01 17.23
N TYR A 293 -2.83 15.23 18.27
CA TYR A 293 -4.07 15.28 19.04
C TYR A 293 -3.86 16.02 20.35
N PRO A 294 -4.69 17.03 20.68
CA PRO A 294 -4.53 17.78 21.90
C PRO A 294 -4.70 16.91 23.15
N LYS A 295 -4.12 17.36 24.26
CA LYS A 295 -4.30 16.75 25.58
C LYS A 295 -5.80 16.56 25.88
N GLY A 296 -6.17 15.37 26.36
CA GLY A 296 -7.56 15.02 26.67
C GLY A 296 -8.37 14.48 25.49
N TYR A 297 -7.88 14.58 24.25
CA TYR A 297 -8.57 14.01 23.08
C TYR A 297 -8.54 12.47 23.10
N ALA A 298 -7.36 11.88 23.37
CA ALA A 298 -7.22 10.45 23.57
C ALA A 298 -7.78 10.06 24.95
N LYS A 299 -9.03 9.57 25.00
CA LYS A 299 -9.73 9.24 26.26
C LYS A 299 -9.00 8.23 27.16
N ALA A 300 -8.24 7.31 26.57
CA ALA A 300 -7.44 6.34 27.31
C ALA A 300 -6.18 6.96 27.95
N TYR A 301 -5.75 8.14 27.47
CA TYR A 301 -4.53 8.83 27.87
C TYR A 301 -4.81 10.34 28.06
N PRO A 302 -5.72 10.72 28.98
CA PRO A 302 -6.24 12.09 29.06
C PRO A 302 -5.17 13.12 29.45
N GLU A 303 -4.09 12.68 30.10
CA GLU A 303 -2.99 13.55 30.52
C GLU A 303 -1.93 13.79 29.44
N GLU A 304 -2.09 13.19 28.26
CA GLU A 304 -1.07 13.13 27.21
C GLU A 304 -1.60 13.68 25.89
N ILE A 305 -0.67 14.18 25.09
CA ILE A 305 -0.84 14.45 23.66
C ILE A 305 -0.51 13.16 22.91
N ALA A 306 -1.38 12.77 21.98
CA ALA A 306 -1.10 11.66 21.08
C ALA A 306 -0.66 12.20 19.72
N VAL A 307 0.23 11.50 19.04
CA VAL A 307 0.75 11.86 17.73
C VAL A 307 0.74 10.62 16.85
N ASN A 308 0.05 10.68 15.72
CA ASN A 308 0.05 9.62 14.71
C ASN A 308 1.02 10.02 13.59
N ILE A 309 1.96 9.14 13.23
CA ILE A 309 3.00 9.37 12.21
C ILE A 309 2.99 8.20 11.22
N TRP A 310 2.09 8.18 10.25
CA TRP A 310 2.01 7.10 9.26
C TRP A 310 3.21 7.10 8.31
N ASN A 311 3.45 5.99 7.59
CA ASN A 311 4.64 5.67 6.80
C ASN A 311 5.93 5.58 7.62
N TRP A 312 5.82 5.60 8.95
CA TRP A 312 6.94 5.47 9.86
C TRP A 312 7.54 4.08 9.80
N ASP A 313 8.87 4.04 9.95
CA ASP A 313 9.64 2.83 10.16
C ASP A 313 10.72 3.10 11.22
N THR A 314 11.37 2.05 11.69
CA THR A 314 12.31 2.11 12.82
C THR A 314 13.57 2.94 12.58
N LYS A 315 13.85 3.34 11.33
CA LYS A 315 14.98 4.22 10.98
C LYS A 315 14.62 5.71 11.02
N TRP A 316 13.36 6.06 11.24
CA TRP A 316 12.94 7.46 11.39
C TRP A 316 13.35 8.00 12.76
N LYS A 317 13.73 9.29 12.78
CA LYS A 317 14.02 10.01 14.01
C LYS A 317 12.85 10.91 14.37
N ILE A 318 12.23 10.65 15.53
CA ILE A 318 11.12 11.46 16.05
C ILE A 318 11.63 12.30 17.22
N GLU A 319 11.34 13.60 17.17
CA GLU A 319 11.72 14.58 18.20
C GLU A 319 10.50 15.42 18.56
N TRP A 320 10.39 15.82 19.82
CA TRP A 320 9.41 16.82 20.24
C TRP A 320 10.05 17.97 21.01
N PHE A 321 9.40 19.12 20.95
CA PHE A 321 9.84 20.36 21.54
C PHE A 321 8.71 20.94 22.38
N GLU A 322 9.07 21.44 23.56
CA GLU A 322 8.18 22.18 24.45
C GLU A 322 8.68 23.61 24.53
N ASP A 323 7.85 24.57 24.09
CA ASP A 323 8.20 25.99 24.06
C ASP A 323 9.56 26.28 23.38
N GLY A 324 9.83 25.57 22.29
CA GLY A 324 11.08 25.65 21.52
C GLY A 324 12.27 24.86 22.09
N THR A 325 12.14 24.25 23.28
CA THR A 325 13.19 23.43 23.90
C THR A 325 13.01 21.97 23.52
N SER A 326 14.05 21.32 22.98
CA SER A 326 14.00 19.89 22.66
C SER A 326 13.84 19.04 23.92
N LYS A 327 12.95 18.05 23.84
CA LYS A 327 12.65 17.11 24.92
C LYS A 327 13.02 15.66 24.56
N GLY A 328 13.72 15.47 23.44
CA GLY A 328 14.11 14.16 22.93
C GLY A 328 12.99 13.47 22.16
N ALA A 329 13.01 12.13 22.15
CA ALA A 329 11.99 11.32 21.48
C ALA A 329 10.74 11.17 22.36
N PRO A 330 9.53 11.21 21.77
CA PRO A 330 8.30 10.85 22.47
C PRO A 330 8.23 9.33 22.70
N GLU A 331 7.33 8.89 23.59
CA GLU A 331 7.14 7.46 23.86
C GLU A 331 6.30 6.81 22.76
N GLN A 332 6.87 5.84 22.03
CA GLN A 332 6.12 5.04 21.07
C GLN A 332 5.29 3.98 21.79
N ARG A 333 4.01 3.79 21.40
CA ARG A 333 3.16 2.72 21.94
C ARG A 333 2.30 2.08 20.86
N VAL A 334 2.03 0.79 21.04
CA VAL A 334 0.96 0.10 20.30
C VAL A 334 -0.39 0.56 20.84
N ALA A 335 -1.15 1.31 20.04
CA ALA A 335 -2.45 1.86 20.44
C ALA A 335 -3.38 2.00 19.23
N LYS A 336 -4.65 2.34 19.47
CA LYS A 336 -5.61 2.73 18.43
C LYS A 336 -5.54 4.24 18.23
N ASP A 337 -5.68 4.68 16.97
CA ASP A 337 -5.71 6.10 16.65
C ASP A 337 -6.96 6.79 17.28
N PRO A 338 -6.79 7.93 17.97
CA PRO A 338 -7.91 8.61 18.62
C PRO A 338 -9.05 9.03 17.67
N TRP A 339 -8.75 9.43 16.44
CA TRP A 339 -9.78 9.82 15.48
C TRP A 339 -10.46 8.61 14.86
N ALA A 340 -9.71 7.52 14.61
CA ALA A 340 -10.30 6.25 14.19
C ALA A 340 -11.26 5.70 15.25
N ILE A 341 -10.96 5.86 16.55
CA ILE A 341 -11.89 5.53 17.64
C ILE A 341 -13.17 6.35 17.51
N GLU A 342 -13.06 7.68 17.36
CA GLU A 342 -14.22 8.56 17.24
C GLU A 342 -15.11 8.21 16.03
N LEU A 343 -14.50 7.87 14.90
CA LEU A 343 -15.22 7.61 13.66
C LEU A 343 -15.81 6.19 13.57
N TYR A 344 -15.13 5.19 14.14
CA TYR A 344 -15.39 3.79 13.82
C TYR A 344 -15.66 2.89 15.03
N GLU A 345 -15.38 3.30 16.27
CA GLU A 345 -15.52 2.38 17.40
C GLU A 345 -16.98 2.18 17.81
N GLY A 346 -17.39 0.91 17.83
CA GLY A 346 -18.62 0.46 18.46
C GLY A 346 -19.79 0.23 17.50
N PRO A 347 -20.85 -0.44 17.96
CA PRO A 347 -21.86 -1.09 17.11
C PRO A 347 -22.75 -0.12 16.31
N ALA A 348 -22.72 1.17 16.64
CA ALA A 348 -23.49 2.22 15.98
C ALA A 348 -22.69 2.97 14.91
N LEU A 349 -21.37 2.76 14.86
CA LEU A 349 -20.46 3.45 13.96
C LEU A 349 -19.64 2.43 13.15
N PRO A 350 -19.14 2.85 11.97
CA PRO A 350 -19.72 3.91 11.16
C PRO A 350 -21.07 3.47 10.53
N GLN A 351 -21.86 4.44 10.05
CA GLN A 351 -23.21 4.15 9.53
C GLN A 351 -23.23 3.34 8.22
N LYS A 352 -22.25 3.58 7.32
CA LYS A 352 -22.19 2.91 6.00
C LYS A 352 -21.78 1.44 6.12
N HIS A 353 -20.64 1.17 6.76
CA HIS A 353 -20.07 -0.16 6.91
C HIS A 353 -19.77 -0.48 8.39
N LYS A 354 -20.77 -1.02 9.10
CA LYS A 354 -20.73 -1.28 10.55
C LYS A 354 -19.69 -2.31 11.03
N PHE A 355 -18.98 -2.98 10.12
CA PHE A 355 -17.89 -3.89 10.48
C PHE A 355 -16.54 -3.18 10.61
N VAL A 356 -16.46 -1.93 10.15
CA VAL A 356 -15.24 -1.11 10.24
C VAL A 356 -15.00 -0.76 11.71
N GLU A 357 -13.80 -1.03 12.19
CA GLU A 357 -13.36 -0.77 13.57
C GLU A 357 -11.94 -0.20 13.56
N PRO A 358 -11.55 0.63 14.56
CA PRO A 358 -10.18 1.09 14.70
C PRO A 358 -9.22 -0.07 14.98
N SER A 359 -8.07 -0.04 14.32
CA SER A 359 -7.00 -1.03 14.40
C SER A 359 -5.87 -0.57 15.31
N LEU A 360 -5.20 -1.53 15.95
CA LEU A 360 -3.96 -1.26 16.67
C LEU A 360 -2.83 -0.98 15.68
N THR A 361 -2.04 0.06 15.98
CA THR A 361 -0.88 0.47 15.17
C THR A 361 0.34 0.73 16.04
N GLU A 362 1.53 0.63 15.43
CA GLU A 362 2.82 0.94 16.06
C GLU A 362 3.29 2.38 15.78
N HIS A 363 2.59 3.13 14.94
CA HIS A 363 3.01 4.48 14.55
C HIS A 363 2.37 5.61 15.39
N LEU A 364 2.02 5.29 16.65
CA LEU A 364 1.54 6.26 17.65
C LEU A 364 2.62 6.60 18.69
N PHE A 365 2.71 7.88 19.00
CA PHE A 365 3.65 8.45 19.95
C PHE A 365 2.91 9.33 20.97
N PHE A 366 3.37 9.30 22.21
CA PHE A 366 2.72 9.99 23.32
C PHE A 366 3.68 10.97 24.01
N ILE A 367 3.15 12.14 24.31
CA ILE A 367 3.88 13.26 24.91
C ILE A 367 3.12 13.71 26.16
N LYS A 368 3.83 13.79 27.28
CA LYS A 368 3.31 14.38 28.51
C LYS A 368 3.87 15.81 28.67
N PRO A 369 3.12 16.86 28.30
CA PRO A 369 3.59 18.23 28.43
C PRO A 369 3.72 18.65 29.90
N SER A 370 4.60 19.60 30.19
CA SER A 370 4.64 20.26 31.49
C SER A 370 3.38 21.11 31.72
N ALA A 371 3.03 21.36 32.99
CA ALA A 371 1.83 22.13 33.34
C ALA A 371 1.86 23.59 32.83
N SER A 372 3.05 24.12 32.52
CA SER A 372 3.25 25.48 32.02
C SER A 372 3.51 25.54 30.51
N ALA A 373 3.51 24.40 29.82
CA ALA A 373 3.79 24.34 28.39
C ALA A 373 2.75 25.13 27.61
N LYS A 374 3.20 25.92 26.63
CA LYS A 374 2.34 26.76 25.76
C LYS A 374 2.26 26.23 24.34
N GLU A 375 3.32 25.59 23.87
CA GLU A 375 3.41 25.05 22.53
C GLU A 375 4.16 23.72 22.54
N ILE A 376 3.59 22.74 21.84
CA ILE A 376 4.24 21.48 21.53
C ILE A 376 4.45 21.40 20.02
N LYS A 377 5.70 21.19 19.61
CA LYS A 377 6.08 20.91 18.23
C LYS A 377 6.62 19.50 18.11
N VAL A 378 6.19 18.76 17.10
CA VAL A 378 6.74 17.44 16.75
C VAL A 378 7.48 17.56 15.43
N LYS A 379 8.64 16.91 15.36
CA LYS A 379 9.47 16.79 14.16
C LYS A 379 9.75 15.31 13.90
N ALA A 380 9.26 14.82 12.77
CA ALA A 380 9.59 13.50 12.25
C ALA A 380 10.58 13.64 11.10
N THR A 381 11.75 13.00 11.19
CA THR A 381 12.74 12.93 10.12
C THR A 381 12.76 11.51 9.57
N ASP A 382 12.44 11.33 8.29
CA ASP A 382 12.45 10.00 7.70
C ASP A 382 13.87 9.47 7.45
N ARG A 383 13.95 8.20 7.03
CA ARG A 383 15.21 7.52 6.71
C ARG A 383 16.01 8.16 5.58
N PHE A 384 15.44 9.11 4.84
CA PHE A 384 16.09 9.87 3.76
C PHE A 384 16.47 11.29 4.20
N GLY A 385 16.17 11.68 5.44
CA GLY A 385 16.43 13.00 5.98
C GLY A 385 15.35 14.04 5.68
N LYS A 386 14.21 13.68 5.08
CA LYS A 386 13.10 14.61 4.87
C LYS A 386 12.37 14.82 6.19
N ILE A 387 12.01 16.07 6.45
CA ILE A 387 11.45 16.53 7.72
C ILE A 387 9.95 16.83 7.55
N TYR A 388 9.15 16.30 8.47
CA TYR A 388 7.73 16.57 8.63
C TYR A 388 7.52 17.19 10.02
N GLU A 389 6.79 18.30 10.09
CA GLU A 389 6.62 19.05 11.34
C GLU A 389 5.18 19.52 11.49
N GLU A 390 4.67 19.46 12.72
CA GLU A 390 3.42 20.07 13.13
C GLU A 390 3.60 20.65 14.53
N ALA A 391 2.86 21.71 14.85
CA ALA A 391 2.86 22.34 16.16
C ALA A 391 1.43 22.64 16.60
N ILE A 392 1.18 22.50 17.90
CA ILE A 392 -0.08 22.83 18.54
C ILE A 392 0.18 23.74 19.74
N LYS A 393 -0.66 24.76 19.90
CA LYS A 393 -0.70 25.58 21.10
C LYS A 393 -1.56 24.90 22.16
N ILE A 394 -1.04 24.76 23.37
CA ILE A 394 -1.72 24.21 24.53
C ILE A 394 -1.79 25.32 25.58
N ALA A 395 -2.98 25.66 26.07
CA ALA A 395 -3.22 26.80 26.93
C ALA A 395 -3.56 26.37 28.36
#